data_AF-A0A7X6YKA6-F1
#
_entry.id   AF-A0A7X6YKA6-F1
#
_cell.length_a   1.000
_cell.length_b   1.000
_cell.length_c   1.000
_cell.angle_alpha   90.00
_cell.angle_beta   90.00
_cell.angle_gamma   90.00
#
_symmetry.space_group_name_H-M   'P 1'
#
loop_
_entity.id
_entity.type
_entity.pdbx_description
1 polymer ?
#
loop_
_entity_poly.entity_id
_entity_poly.type
_entity_poly.pdbx_seq_one_letter_code
_entity_poly.pdbx_strand_id
1 'polypeptide(L)'
;MKIKRKSALLMAVALAFTLAACNSQSQQNKTNSTKTNTIKTNNNMTTTTASKTIHLTRADFLKKVANFEENPEKWVYLGDKPAIIDFYADWCGPCKMIAPILEELADEYDGQIYIYKVDTEAEQQLAAEFGIRSIPSLLFVPMGEAPQMAQGALPKDAFKQAIEEVLLKNS
;
A
#
# COMPACT_ATOMS: atom_id res chain seq x y z
N MET A 1 46.93 9.52 26.30
CA MET A 1 47.04 10.99 26.35
C MET A 1 48.07 11.49 25.33
N LYS A 2 47.63 12.17 24.27
CA LYS A 2 48.48 12.98 23.34
C LYS A 2 47.71 14.26 22.98
N ILE A 3 48.42 15.31 22.60
CA ILE A 3 47.98 16.71 22.82
C ILE A 3 47.84 17.50 21.52
N LYS A 4 46.77 18.30 21.44
CA LYS A 4 46.51 19.50 20.60
C LYS A 4 47.36 19.69 19.32
N ARG A 5 46.68 19.95 18.20
CA ARG A 5 46.79 21.24 17.50
C ARG A 5 45.41 21.76 17.10
N LYS A 6 45.15 23.04 17.36
CA LYS A 6 44.04 23.80 16.78
C LYS A 6 44.61 24.56 15.58
N SER A 7 43.93 24.51 14.44
CA SER A 7 44.10 25.50 13.37
C SER A 7 42.71 25.94 12.93
N ALA A 8 42.40 27.21 13.16
CA ALA A 8 41.28 27.86 12.50
C ALA A 8 41.82 28.59 11.27
N LEU A 9 41.08 28.57 10.17
CA LEU A 9 41.24 29.54 9.10
C LEU A 9 39.86 29.90 8.58
N LEU A 10 39.46 31.16 8.75
CA LEU A 10 38.29 31.69 8.06
C LEU A 10 38.71 32.08 6.64
N MET A 11 37.86 31.78 5.66
CA MET A 11 37.63 32.74 4.60
C MET A 11 36.18 32.62 4.12
N ALA A 12 35.49 33.76 4.08
CA ALA A 12 34.14 33.87 3.55
C ALA A 12 34.23 34.45 2.13
N VAL A 13 33.48 33.86 1.19
CA VAL A 13 33.15 34.49 -0.10
C VAL A 13 31.65 34.36 -0.28
N ALA A 14 30.93 35.41 0.08
CA ALA A 14 29.53 35.56 -0.29
C ALA A 14 29.46 36.28 -1.64
N LEU A 15 28.88 35.62 -2.66
CA LEU A 15 28.52 36.25 -3.93
C LEU A 15 27.05 35.94 -4.20
N ALA A 16 26.20 36.93 -3.98
CA ALA A 16 24.79 36.86 -4.31
C ALA A 16 24.61 37.04 -5.83
N PHE A 17 23.85 36.15 -6.46
CA PHE A 17 23.26 36.43 -7.77
C PHE A 17 21.82 36.91 -7.59
N THR A 18 21.49 37.97 -8.31
CA THR A 18 20.34 38.83 -8.03
C THR A 18 19.06 38.36 -8.68
N LEU A 19 17.94 38.76 -8.07
CA LEU A 19 16.58 38.56 -8.56
C LEU A 19 16.40 39.07 -10.00
N ALA A 20 15.73 38.27 -10.83
CA ALA A 20 15.06 38.74 -12.05
C ALA A 20 13.55 38.67 -11.80
N ALA A 21 12.90 39.84 -11.73
CA ALA A 21 11.46 39.94 -11.50
C ALA A 21 10.88 41.12 -12.29
N CYS A 22 9.90 40.85 -13.17
CA CYS A 22 8.82 41.71 -13.67
C CYS A 22 8.24 41.08 -14.96
N ASN A 23 7.00 41.37 -15.41
CA ASN A 23 5.71 41.62 -14.75
C ASN A 23 4.61 41.66 -15.85
N SER A 24 3.33 41.54 -15.47
CA SER A 24 2.15 42.03 -16.25
C SER A 24 1.79 41.32 -17.59
N GLN A 25 0.53 41.30 -18.08
CA GLN A 25 -0.80 41.67 -17.51
C GLN A 25 -1.97 41.32 -18.47
N SER A 26 -3.21 41.28 -17.93
CA SER A 26 -4.53 41.27 -18.65
C SER A 26 -4.92 39.93 -19.31
N GLN A 27 -6.02 39.24 -18.95
CA GLN A 27 -7.47 39.58 -19.16
C GLN A 27 -7.84 39.76 -20.66
N GLN A 28 -9.01 39.34 -21.19
CA GLN A 28 -10.34 38.96 -20.64
C GLN A 28 -11.10 38.09 -21.72
N ASN A 29 -12.32 37.52 -21.65
CA ASN A 29 -13.47 37.41 -20.72
C ASN A 29 -14.39 36.20 -21.19
N LYS A 30 -15.60 36.05 -20.61
CA LYS A 30 -16.84 35.33 -21.06
C LYS A 30 -17.24 34.01 -20.35
N THR A 31 -17.81 34.19 -19.16
CA THR A 31 -19.13 33.66 -18.69
C THR A 31 -19.80 32.48 -19.42
N ASN A 32 -20.29 31.50 -18.62
CA ASN A 32 -21.75 31.33 -18.46
C ASN A 32 -22.20 30.55 -17.21
N SER A 33 -23.33 30.98 -16.65
CA SER A 33 -24.30 30.29 -15.78
C SER A 33 -23.84 29.45 -14.57
N THR A 34 -23.97 30.06 -13.39
CA THR A 34 -24.23 29.41 -12.10
C THR A 34 -25.31 28.32 -12.15
N LYS A 35 -25.03 27.15 -11.60
CA LYS A 35 -26.03 26.32 -10.91
C LYS A 35 -25.45 25.74 -9.61
N THR A 36 -25.69 26.44 -8.50
CA THR A 36 -25.49 25.91 -7.15
C THR A 36 -26.51 24.79 -6.91
N ASN A 37 -26.08 23.54 -7.00
CA ASN A 37 -26.84 22.41 -6.48
C ASN A 37 -26.22 21.96 -5.15
N THR A 38 -26.89 22.36 -4.07
CA THR A 38 -26.74 21.94 -2.68
C THR A 38 -26.04 20.60 -2.49
N ILE A 39 -24.86 20.62 -1.86
CA ILE A 39 -24.26 19.41 -1.27
C ILE A 39 -25.17 18.97 -0.13
N LYS A 40 -26.05 18.00 -0.41
CA LYS A 40 -26.79 17.26 0.62
C LYS A 40 -25.91 16.11 1.08
N THR A 41 -25.37 16.22 2.28
CA THR A 41 -24.89 15.04 3.02
C THR A 41 -26.02 14.02 3.09
N ASN A 42 -25.81 12.84 2.52
CA ASN A 42 -26.67 11.67 2.67
C ASN A 42 -25.75 10.45 2.73
N ASN A 43 -25.98 9.57 3.71
CA ASN A 43 -25.08 8.46 3.99
C ASN A 43 -25.56 7.18 3.29
N ASN A 44 -24.76 6.67 2.36
CA ASN A 44 -24.76 5.30 1.87
C ASN A 44 -23.38 5.03 1.24
N MET A 45 -22.44 4.34 1.90
CA MET A 45 -22.57 2.97 2.41
C MET A 45 -23.23 2.05 1.38
N THR A 46 -22.58 1.92 0.23
CA THR A 46 -22.94 0.98 -0.85
C THR A 46 -22.56 -0.44 -0.43
N THR A 47 -23.33 -1.02 0.50
CA THR A 47 -23.29 -2.46 0.79
C THR A 47 -23.93 -3.22 -0.36
N THR A 48 -23.14 -3.52 -1.40
CA THR A 48 -23.53 -4.36 -2.53
C THR A 48 -22.80 -5.69 -2.44
N THR A 49 -23.50 -6.71 -1.93
CA THR A 49 -23.21 -8.14 -2.10
C THR A 49 -21.74 -8.58 -1.89
N ALA A 50 -21.28 -8.48 -0.64
CA ALA A 50 -20.39 -9.45 0.01
C ALA A 50 -19.09 -9.89 -0.72
N SER A 51 -18.28 -8.96 -1.24
CA SER A 51 -16.85 -9.27 -1.41
C SER A 51 -16.22 -9.54 -0.05
N LYS A 52 -15.65 -10.74 0.15
CA LYS A 52 -14.93 -11.10 1.39
C LYS A 52 -13.52 -10.50 1.48
N THR A 53 -13.02 -9.87 0.42
CA THR A 53 -11.66 -9.28 0.44
C THR A 53 -11.63 -8.00 1.28
N ILE A 54 -10.70 -7.96 2.25
CA ILE A 54 -10.66 -6.89 3.25
C ILE A 54 -9.59 -5.86 2.86
N HIS A 55 -10.00 -4.62 2.58
CA HIS A 55 -9.06 -3.54 2.32
C HIS A 55 -8.37 -3.11 3.63
N LEU A 56 -7.05 -2.99 3.61
CA LEU A 56 -6.23 -2.60 4.76
C LEU A 56 -5.57 -1.24 4.54
N THR A 57 -5.75 -0.34 5.51
CA THR A 57 -4.86 0.82 5.70
C THR A 57 -3.56 0.40 6.38
N ARG A 58 -2.50 1.22 6.36
CA ARG A 58 -1.30 1.00 7.20
C ARG A 58 -1.66 0.90 8.69
N ALA A 59 -2.64 1.67 9.15
CA ALA A 59 -3.09 1.65 10.54
C ALA A 59 -3.89 0.39 10.92
N ASP A 60 -4.47 -0.32 9.95
CA ASP A 60 -5.08 -1.63 10.12
C ASP A 60 -4.04 -2.76 9.98
N PHE A 61 -3.11 -2.64 9.04
CA PHE A 61 -2.01 -3.58 8.83
C PHE A 61 -1.17 -3.76 10.10
N LEU A 62 -0.78 -2.65 10.73
CA LEU A 62 -0.02 -2.67 11.99
C LEU A 62 -0.77 -3.34 13.16
N LYS A 63 -2.11 -3.44 13.10
CA LYS A 63 -2.94 -4.03 14.17
C LYS A 63 -3.38 -5.48 13.90
N LYS A 64 -3.52 -5.84 12.62
CA LYS A 64 -4.11 -7.12 12.17
C LYS A 64 -3.11 -8.06 11.51
N VAL A 65 -2.06 -7.51 10.90
CA VAL A 65 -1.06 -8.27 10.14
C VAL A 65 0.26 -8.29 10.91
N ALA A 66 1.02 -7.21 10.97
CA ALA A 66 2.30 -7.16 11.69
C ALA A 66 2.67 -5.74 12.12
N ASN A 67 3.03 -5.56 13.39
CA ASN A 67 3.50 -4.28 13.92
C ASN A 67 5.03 -4.15 13.80
N PHE A 68 5.48 -3.65 12.64
CA PHE A 68 6.89 -3.36 12.37
C PHE A 68 7.40 -2.05 13.02
N GLU A 69 6.53 -1.22 13.60
CA GLU A 69 6.96 -0.07 14.43
C GLU A 69 7.42 -0.53 15.82
N GLU A 70 6.76 -1.54 16.39
CA GLU A 70 7.17 -2.19 17.64
C GLU A 70 8.28 -3.24 17.45
N ASN A 71 8.30 -3.93 16.30
CA ASN A 71 9.21 -5.06 16.03
C ASN A 71 9.97 -4.87 14.68
N PRO A 72 10.80 -3.82 14.53
CA PRO A 72 11.43 -3.49 13.24
C PRO A 72 12.44 -4.54 12.74
N GLU A 73 13.04 -5.34 13.64
CA GLU A 73 14.04 -6.36 13.27
C GLU A 73 13.43 -7.73 12.94
N LYS A 74 12.13 -7.96 13.19
CA LYS A 74 11.52 -9.30 13.10
C LYS A 74 10.05 -9.27 12.72
N TRP A 75 9.69 -10.09 11.74
CA TRP A 75 8.29 -10.42 11.47
C TRP A 75 7.59 -11.06 12.68
N VAL A 76 6.52 -10.43 13.15
CA VAL A 76 5.61 -10.96 14.16
C VAL A 76 4.19 -10.82 13.59
N TYR A 77 3.60 -11.93 13.18
CA TYR A 77 2.23 -11.95 12.69
C TYR A 77 1.22 -11.88 13.84
N LEU A 78 0.15 -11.11 13.65
CA LEU A 78 -0.86 -10.78 14.66
C LEU A 78 -2.24 -11.41 14.39
N GLY A 79 -2.46 -11.98 13.22
CA GLY A 79 -3.73 -12.63 12.86
C GLY A 79 -3.88 -14.04 13.44
N ASP A 80 -5.12 -14.50 13.55
CA ASP A 80 -5.47 -15.85 14.05
C ASP A 80 -5.44 -16.93 12.97
N LYS A 81 -5.28 -16.55 11.70
CA LYS A 81 -5.31 -17.42 10.51
C LYS A 81 -4.28 -16.96 9.46
N PRO A 82 -3.77 -17.84 8.59
CA PRO A 82 -2.92 -17.45 7.46
C PRO A 82 -3.58 -16.37 6.58
N ALA A 83 -2.78 -15.59 5.86
CA ALA A 83 -3.31 -14.53 5.00
C ALA A 83 -2.59 -14.38 3.65
N ILE A 84 -3.30 -13.82 2.68
CA ILE A 84 -2.74 -13.23 1.46
C ILE A 84 -2.93 -11.72 1.54
N ILE A 85 -1.92 -10.92 1.18
CA ILE A 85 -2.05 -9.47 0.98
C ILE A 85 -1.74 -9.14 -0.48
N ASP A 86 -2.73 -8.62 -1.20
CA ASP A 86 -2.63 -8.11 -2.58
C ASP A 86 -2.33 -6.61 -2.59
N PHE A 87 -1.08 -6.27 -2.95
CA PHE A 87 -0.64 -4.89 -3.18
C PHE A 87 -0.96 -4.49 -4.62
N TYR A 88 -1.95 -3.61 -4.79
CA TYR A 88 -2.55 -3.26 -6.09
C TYR A 88 -2.67 -1.74 -6.30
N ALA A 89 -3.27 -1.33 -7.43
CA ALA A 89 -3.76 0.03 -7.69
C ALA A 89 -4.93 -0.01 -8.69
N ASP A 90 -5.79 1.00 -8.69
CA ASP A 90 -7.01 1.03 -9.51
C ASP A 90 -6.77 1.20 -11.03
N TRP A 91 -5.59 1.60 -11.47
CA TRP A 91 -5.22 1.61 -12.90
C TRP A 91 -4.56 0.30 -13.37
N CYS A 92 -4.18 -0.59 -12.45
CA CYS A 92 -3.41 -1.80 -12.77
C CYS A 92 -4.27 -2.87 -13.49
N GLY A 93 -4.01 -3.07 -14.79
CA GLY A 93 -4.69 -4.07 -15.61
C GLY A 93 -4.59 -5.50 -15.05
N PRO A 94 -3.38 -6.04 -14.77
CA PRO A 94 -3.23 -7.39 -14.21
C PRO A 94 -3.87 -7.56 -12.82
N CYS A 95 -3.86 -6.52 -11.99
CA CYS A 95 -4.53 -6.54 -10.68
C CYS A 95 -6.05 -6.78 -10.84
N LYS A 96 -6.69 -6.16 -11.85
CA LYS A 96 -8.11 -6.37 -12.16
C LYS A 96 -8.42 -7.77 -12.68
N MET A 97 -7.44 -8.48 -13.24
CA MET A 97 -7.62 -9.87 -13.66
C MET A 97 -7.59 -10.84 -12.46
N ILE A 98 -6.76 -10.58 -11.44
CA ILE A 98 -6.68 -11.43 -10.24
C ILE A 98 -7.69 -11.06 -9.15
N ALA A 99 -8.21 -9.84 -9.13
CA ALA A 99 -9.21 -9.41 -8.14
C ALA A 99 -10.41 -10.37 -8.01
N PRO A 100 -11.14 -10.77 -9.09
CA PRO A 100 -12.25 -11.72 -8.95
C PRO A 100 -11.80 -13.13 -8.56
N ILE A 101 -10.56 -13.52 -8.88
CA ILE A 101 -9.98 -14.80 -8.45
C ILE A 101 -9.74 -14.78 -6.94
N LEU A 102 -9.20 -13.67 -6.41
CA LEU A 102 -9.00 -13.46 -4.97
C LEU A 102 -10.33 -13.36 -4.21
N GLU A 103 -11.38 -12.82 -4.81
CA GLU A 103 -12.74 -12.85 -4.23
C GLU A 103 -13.31 -14.27 -4.16
N GLU A 104 -13.23 -15.03 -5.26
CA GLU A 104 -13.69 -16.43 -5.28
C GLU A 104 -12.91 -17.31 -4.28
N LEU A 105 -11.61 -17.11 -4.13
CA LEU A 105 -10.77 -17.81 -3.15
C LEU A 105 -11.07 -17.40 -1.70
N ALA A 106 -11.47 -16.15 -1.46
CA ALA A 106 -11.92 -15.70 -0.15
C ALA A 106 -13.27 -16.34 0.25
N ASP A 107 -14.10 -16.69 -0.72
CA ASP A 107 -15.29 -17.53 -0.51
C ASP A 107 -14.95 -19.02 -0.36
N GLU A 108 -14.07 -19.58 -1.19
CA GLU A 108 -13.69 -21.00 -1.18
C GLU A 108 -12.95 -21.40 0.12
N TYR A 109 -12.07 -20.54 0.64
CA TYR A 109 -11.30 -20.77 1.86
C TYR A 109 -11.81 -19.93 3.06
N ASP A 110 -13.10 -19.60 3.08
CA ASP A 110 -13.75 -18.87 4.18
C ASP A 110 -13.52 -19.56 5.54
N GLY A 111 -13.31 -18.76 6.57
CA GLY A 111 -12.94 -19.22 7.91
C GLY A 111 -11.58 -19.89 8.03
N GLN A 112 -10.86 -20.17 6.94
CA GLN A 112 -9.54 -20.83 6.94
C GLN A 112 -8.39 -19.83 6.76
N ILE A 113 -8.54 -18.86 5.84
CA ILE A 113 -7.54 -17.80 5.57
C ILE A 113 -8.21 -16.42 5.54
N TYR A 114 -7.40 -15.35 5.54
CA TYR A 114 -7.83 -14.02 5.13
C TYR A 114 -7.23 -13.64 3.77
N ILE A 115 -7.99 -12.87 2.98
CA ILE A 115 -7.47 -12.22 1.78
C ILE A 115 -7.66 -10.71 1.94
N TYR A 116 -6.52 -10.02 2.06
CA TYR A 116 -6.43 -8.59 2.24
C TYR A 116 -6.01 -7.89 0.96
N LYS A 117 -6.40 -6.62 0.80
CA LYS A 117 -6.00 -5.76 -0.31
C LYS A 117 -5.39 -4.46 0.22
N VAL A 118 -4.29 -4.02 -0.37
CA VAL A 118 -3.60 -2.75 -0.05
C VAL A 118 -3.49 -1.94 -1.34
N ASP A 119 -4.17 -0.79 -1.39
CA ASP A 119 -3.95 0.18 -2.47
C ASP A 119 -2.61 0.89 -2.25
N THR A 120 -1.69 0.67 -3.19
CA THR A 120 -0.33 1.23 -3.15
C THR A 120 -0.27 2.72 -3.46
N GLU A 121 -1.32 3.30 -4.07
CA GLU A 121 -1.41 4.75 -4.31
C GLU A 121 -1.87 5.53 -3.06
N ALA A 122 -2.75 4.93 -2.26
CA ALA A 122 -3.16 5.44 -0.95
C ALA A 122 -2.11 5.17 0.14
N GLU A 123 -1.66 3.92 0.27
CA GLU A 123 -0.81 3.45 1.37
C GLU A 123 0.69 3.43 1.01
N GLN A 124 1.15 4.50 0.36
CA GLN A 124 2.51 4.61 -0.22
C GLN A 124 3.64 4.28 0.77
N GLN A 125 3.49 4.64 2.05
CA GLN A 125 4.49 4.32 3.08
C GLN A 125 4.53 2.81 3.39
N LEU A 126 3.38 2.13 3.40
CA LEU A 126 3.33 0.67 3.57
C LEU A 126 3.91 -0.04 2.34
N ALA A 127 3.57 0.43 1.14
CA ALA A 127 4.15 -0.07 -0.11
C ALA A 127 5.68 0.15 -0.17
N ALA A 128 6.19 1.26 0.38
CA ALA A 128 7.61 1.52 0.48
C ALA A 128 8.34 0.58 1.46
N GLU A 129 7.72 0.27 2.61
CA GLU A 129 8.26 -0.65 3.63
C GLU A 129 8.46 -2.07 3.06
N PHE A 130 7.44 -2.61 2.38
CA PHE A 130 7.54 -3.91 1.69
C PHE A 130 8.34 -3.86 0.38
N GLY A 131 8.97 -2.73 0.07
CA GLY A 131 9.82 -2.57 -1.11
C GLY A 131 9.08 -2.74 -2.43
N ILE A 132 7.76 -2.51 -2.48
CA ILE A 132 6.93 -2.73 -3.68
C ILE A 132 7.43 -1.81 -4.81
N ARG A 133 7.79 -2.41 -5.95
CA ARG A 133 8.21 -1.73 -7.20
C ARG A 133 7.38 -2.12 -8.42
N SER A 134 6.53 -3.13 -8.28
CA SER A 134 5.71 -3.73 -9.32
C SER A 134 4.38 -4.16 -8.70
N ILE A 135 3.29 -4.04 -9.46
CA ILE A 135 1.94 -4.46 -9.03
C ILE A 135 1.27 -5.34 -10.10
N PRO A 136 0.50 -6.36 -9.71
CA PRO A 136 0.26 -6.78 -8.33
C PRO A 136 1.52 -7.40 -7.70
N SER A 137 1.64 -7.26 -6.38
CA SER A 137 2.60 -8.01 -5.56
C SER A 137 1.82 -8.69 -4.44
N LEU A 138 2.16 -9.94 -4.15
CA LEU A 138 1.34 -10.86 -3.35
C LEU A 138 2.17 -11.39 -2.18
N LEU A 139 1.80 -11.00 -0.96
CA LEU A 139 2.46 -11.45 0.26
C LEU A 139 1.65 -12.59 0.91
N PHE A 140 2.19 -13.80 0.88
CA PHE A 140 1.66 -14.99 1.52
C PHE A 140 2.20 -15.06 2.96
N VAL A 141 1.30 -15.10 3.94
CA VAL A 141 1.61 -15.05 5.38
C VAL A 141 1.18 -16.35 6.05
N PRO A 142 2.07 -17.34 6.19
CA PRO A 142 1.80 -18.56 6.94
C PRO A 142 1.81 -18.32 8.46
N MET A 143 1.16 -19.20 9.22
CA MET A 143 1.22 -19.14 10.69
C MET A 143 2.59 -19.58 11.21
N GLY A 144 3.19 -18.76 12.09
CA GLY A 144 4.43 -19.08 12.82
C GLY A 144 5.75 -18.90 12.04
N GLU A 145 5.70 -18.53 10.76
CA GLU A 145 6.86 -18.43 9.88
C GLU A 145 7.01 -17.04 9.23
N ALA A 146 8.11 -16.83 8.49
CA ALA A 146 8.31 -15.62 7.70
C ALA A 146 7.42 -15.63 6.45
N PRO A 147 6.91 -14.47 6.00
CA PRO A 147 6.02 -14.39 4.85
C PRO A 147 6.80 -14.46 3.53
N GLN A 148 6.15 -14.92 2.48
CA GLN A 148 6.73 -15.11 1.16
C GLN A 148 6.11 -14.13 0.16
N MET A 149 6.93 -13.41 -0.61
CA MET A 149 6.48 -12.44 -1.61
C MET A 149 6.57 -13.02 -3.02
N ALA A 150 5.47 -13.02 -3.76
CA ALA A 150 5.43 -13.22 -5.20
C ALA A 150 5.17 -11.89 -5.92
N GLN A 151 5.74 -11.71 -7.11
CA GLN A 151 5.53 -10.52 -7.95
C GLN A 151 4.81 -10.88 -9.24
N GLY A 152 3.86 -10.04 -9.65
CA GLY A 152 3.02 -10.26 -10.83
C GLY A 152 1.74 -11.04 -10.53
N ALA A 153 0.89 -11.15 -11.55
CA ALA A 153 -0.39 -11.85 -11.47
C ALA A 153 -0.19 -13.37 -11.55
N LEU A 154 -0.86 -14.12 -10.66
CA LEU A 154 -0.89 -15.58 -10.67
C LEU A 154 -2.22 -16.10 -11.26
N PRO A 155 -2.22 -17.26 -11.95
CA PRO A 155 -3.45 -17.97 -12.29
C PRO A 155 -4.08 -18.60 -11.03
N LYS A 156 -5.38 -18.90 -11.07
CA LYS A 156 -6.13 -19.48 -9.93
C LYS A 156 -5.48 -20.75 -9.37
N ASP A 157 -5.02 -21.65 -10.22
CA ASP A 157 -4.43 -22.92 -9.78
C ASP A 157 -3.13 -22.71 -8.97
N ALA A 158 -2.32 -21.72 -9.34
CA ALA A 158 -1.12 -21.36 -8.60
C ALA A 158 -1.45 -20.66 -7.26
N PHE A 159 -2.54 -19.89 -7.19
CA PHE A 159 -3.05 -19.39 -5.91
C PHE A 159 -3.51 -20.54 -5.00
N LYS A 160 -4.27 -21.52 -5.52
CA LYS A 160 -4.72 -22.68 -4.74
C LYS A 160 -3.55 -23.51 -4.24
N GLN A 161 -2.57 -23.79 -5.09
CA GLN A 161 -1.33 -24.46 -4.69
C GLN A 161 -0.60 -23.69 -3.57
N ALA A 162 -0.45 -22.36 -3.69
CA ALA A 162 0.18 -21.55 -2.65
C ALA A 162 -0.63 -21.54 -1.32
N ILE A 163 -1.97 -21.55 -1.38
CA ILE A 163 -2.83 -21.67 -0.20
C ILE A 163 -2.61 -23.05 0.48
N GLU A 164 -2.62 -24.13 -0.30
CA GLU A 164 -2.53 -25.50 0.24
C GLU A 164 -1.13 -25.87 0.73
N GLU A 165 -0.07 -25.48 0.02
CA GLU A 165 1.33 -25.80 0.36
C GLU A 165 1.96 -24.80 1.34
N VAL A 166 1.74 -23.49 1.18
CA VAL A 166 2.40 -22.46 2.01
C VAL A 166 1.56 -22.11 3.24
N LEU A 167 0.27 -21.79 3.04
CA LEU A 167 -0.57 -21.21 4.10
C LEU A 167 -1.17 -22.26 5.03
N LEU A 168 -1.76 -23.33 4.48
CA LEU A 168 -2.46 -24.38 5.22
C LEU A 168 -1.57 -25.59 5.52
N LYS A 169 -0.61 -25.90 4.65
CA LYS A 169 0.33 -27.04 4.76
C LYS A 169 -0.38 -28.39 4.83
N ASN A 170 -1.32 -28.60 3.92
CA ASN A 170 -2.14 -29.81 3.80
C ASN A 170 -1.44 -30.95 3.01
N SER A 171 -0.10 -30.97 3.01
CA SER A 171 0.76 -31.84 2.18
C SER A 171 1.08 -33.20 2.80
#